data_AF-A0A1W1V057-F1
#
_entry.id   AF-A0A1W1V057-F1
#
_cell.length_a   1.000
_cell.length_b   1.000
_cell.length_c   1.000
_cell.angle_alpha   90.00
_cell.angle_beta   90.00
_cell.angle_gamma   90.00
#
_symmetry.space_group_name_H-M   'P 1'
#
loop_
_entity.id
_entity.type
_entity.pdbx_description
1 polymer ?
#
loop_
_entity_poly.entity_id
_entity_poly.type
_entity_poly.pdbx_seq_one_letter_code
_entity_poly.pdbx_strand_id
1 'polypeptide(L)'
;MRPMNDIQTERHEALVRATRPGMVQPQAARLAPSGASKRLYREVKAAYSTTHSLLAELSYETHYTPKLICYAVDNHCRAEALLSQGRALPRTFLGARVRSAALDNESVAPELLEVIAHTANRAPELN
;
A
#
# COMPACT_ATOMS: atom_id res chain seq x y z
N MET A 1 -14.20 1.72 -34.37
CA MET A 1 -13.21 2.40 -33.50
C MET A 1 -13.73 2.30 -32.07
N ARG A 2 -13.05 1.61 -31.16
CA ARG A 2 -13.52 1.49 -29.77
C ARG A 2 -13.30 2.82 -29.05
N PRO A 3 -14.24 3.30 -28.21
CA PRO A 3 -13.91 4.32 -27.23
C PRO A 3 -12.93 3.70 -26.22
N MET A 4 -11.71 4.26 -26.13
CA MET A 4 -10.80 3.96 -25.02
C MET A 4 -11.40 4.60 -23.78
N ASN A 5 -11.91 3.78 -22.86
CA ASN A 5 -12.31 4.21 -21.53
C ASN A 5 -11.08 4.77 -20.81
N ASP A 6 -10.92 6.09 -20.85
CA ASP A 6 -10.06 6.84 -19.95
C ASP A 6 -10.63 6.73 -18.54
N ILE A 7 -10.33 5.62 -17.86
CA ILE A 7 -10.53 5.54 -16.42
C ILE A 7 -9.40 6.36 -15.78
N GLN A 8 -9.53 7.68 -15.84
CA GLN A 8 -8.81 8.59 -14.94
C GLN A 8 -9.35 8.35 -13.54
N THR A 9 -8.79 7.36 -12.85
CA THR A 9 -9.08 7.09 -11.45
C THR A 9 -8.64 8.28 -10.60
N GLU A 10 -9.30 8.54 -9.47
CA GLU A 10 -8.90 9.56 -8.48
C GLU A 10 -7.41 9.45 -8.10
N ARG A 11 -6.85 8.23 -8.15
CA ARG A 11 -5.42 7.92 -7.98
C ARG A 11 -4.54 8.60 -9.02
N HIS A 12 -4.94 8.58 -10.29
CA HIS A 12 -4.22 9.24 -11.38
C HIS A 12 -4.22 10.76 -11.17
N GLU A 13 -5.35 11.36 -10.81
CA GLU A 13 -5.46 12.79 -10.55
C GLU A 13 -4.64 13.23 -9.34
N ALA A 14 -4.70 12.47 -8.23
CA ALA A 14 -3.91 12.71 -7.04
C ALA A 14 -2.40 12.64 -7.33
N LEU A 15 -1.98 11.65 -8.11
CA LEU A 15 -0.58 11.54 -8.54
C LEU A 15 -0.17 12.71 -9.43
N VAL A 16 -0.98 13.04 -10.45
CA VAL A 16 -0.73 14.18 -11.36
C VAL A 16 -0.56 15.46 -10.55
N ARG A 17 -1.46 15.71 -9.58
CA ARG A 17 -1.40 16.87 -8.68
C ARG A 17 -0.13 16.87 -7.82
N ALA A 18 0.23 15.73 -7.24
CA ALA A 18 1.43 15.57 -6.42
C ALA A 18 2.74 15.69 -7.23
N THR A 19 2.67 15.50 -8.56
CA THR A 19 3.82 15.60 -9.47
C THR A 19 3.88 16.90 -10.28
N ARG A 20 3.01 17.90 -9.99
CA ARG A 20 3.05 19.19 -10.69
C ARG A 20 4.42 19.87 -10.56
N PRO A 21 4.88 20.65 -11.56
CA PRO A 21 6.22 21.25 -11.57
C PRO A 21 6.58 22.07 -10.30
N GLY A 22 5.61 22.77 -9.70
CA GLY A 22 5.82 23.52 -8.45
C GLY A 22 5.89 22.66 -7.17
N MET A 23 5.46 21.39 -7.25
CA MET A 23 5.44 20.44 -6.13
C MET A 23 6.69 19.55 -6.11
N VAL A 24 7.30 19.35 -7.28
CA VAL A 24 8.52 18.55 -7.46
C VAL A 24 9.74 19.46 -7.30
N GLN A 25 10.66 19.07 -6.42
CA GLN A 25 11.95 19.71 -6.21
C GLN A 25 13.06 18.76 -6.68
N PRO A 26 13.47 18.80 -7.97
CA PRO A 26 14.47 17.89 -8.51
C PRO A 26 15.82 17.99 -7.80
N GLN A 27 16.17 19.19 -7.31
CA GLN A 27 17.41 19.43 -6.57
C GLN A 27 17.46 18.64 -5.25
N ALA A 28 16.32 18.38 -4.62
CA ALA A 28 16.22 17.58 -3.40
C ALA A 28 16.56 16.10 -3.63
N ALA A 29 16.58 15.62 -4.88
CA ALA A 29 17.04 14.26 -5.20
C ALA A 29 18.51 14.04 -4.83
N ARG A 30 19.32 15.11 -4.78
CA ARG A 30 20.75 15.05 -4.41
C ARG A 30 20.97 14.80 -2.92
N LEU A 31 19.95 15.02 -2.09
CA LEU A 31 20.01 14.83 -0.63
C LEU A 31 19.72 13.39 -0.21
N ALA A 32 19.12 12.58 -1.09
CA ALA A 32 18.80 11.19 -0.79
C ALA A 32 19.95 10.24 -1.22
N PRO A 33 20.24 9.18 -0.44
CA PRO A 33 21.15 8.13 -0.87
C PRO A 33 20.72 7.57 -2.23
N SER A 34 21.68 7.39 -3.14
CA SER A 34 21.38 6.95 -4.49
C SER A 34 20.64 5.60 -4.48
N GLY A 35 19.58 5.49 -5.28
CA GLY A 35 18.81 4.25 -5.40
C GLY A 35 17.83 3.93 -4.26
N ALA A 36 17.87 4.63 -3.12
CA ALA A 36 17.00 4.36 -1.96
C ALA A 36 15.50 4.42 -2.34
N SER A 37 15.07 5.46 -3.05
CA SER A 37 13.67 5.58 -3.49
C SER A 37 13.25 4.49 -4.48
N LYS A 38 14.16 4.00 -5.34
CA LYS A 38 13.84 2.91 -6.27
C LYS A 38 13.70 1.58 -5.53
N ARG A 39 14.55 1.34 -4.55
CA ARG A 39 14.47 0.16 -3.68
C ARG A 39 13.18 0.16 -2.89
N LEU A 40 12.87 1.27 -2.21
CA LEU A 40 11.63 1.42 -1.46
C LEU A 40 10.39 1.26 -2.36
N TYR A 41 10.41 1.79 -3.58
CA TYR A 41 9.31 1.58 -4.53
C TYR A 41 9.07 0.10 -4.86
N ARG A 42 10.14 -0.70 -5.01
CA ARG A 42 10.03 -2.15 -5.24
C ARG A 42 9.49 -2.87 -4.02
N GLU A 43 9.93 -2.47 -2.82
CA GLU A 43 9.45 -3.03 -1.56
C GLU A 43 7.95 -2.75 -1.34
N VAL A 44 7.51 -1.51 -1.60
CA VAL A 44 6.09 -1.13 -1.55
C VAL A 44 5.27 -1.95 -2.54
N LYS A 45 5.75 -2.14 -3.78
CA LYS A 45 5.05 -2.98 -4.76
C LYS A 45 4.94 -4.44 -4.33
N ALA A 46 6.00 -4.99 -3.75
CA ALA A 46 5.99 -6.35 -3.24
C ALA A 46 4.98 -6.49 -2.08
N ALA A 47 5.01 -5.54 -1.14
CA ALA A 47 4.06 -5.50 -0.03
C ALA A 47 2.61 -5.38 -0.52
N TYR A 48 2.33 -4.52 -1.49
CA TYR A 48 1.01 -4.39 -2.12
C TYR A 48 0.52 -5.72 -2.70
N SER A 49 1.38 -6.44 -3.43
CA SER A 49 1.03 -7.76 -3.95
C SER A 49 0.73 -8.75 -2.81
N THR A 50 1.53 -8.74 -1.74
CA THR A 50 1.32 -9.60 -0.58
C THR A 50 -0.01 -9.29 0.12
N THR A 51 -0.32 -8.01 0.36
CA THR A 51 -1.59 -7.57 0.95
C THR A 51 -2.78 -8.09 0.15
N HIS A 52 -2.76 -7.94 -1.18
CA HIS A 52 -3.85 -8.42 -2.02
C HIS A 52 -3.96 -9.95 -2.07
N SER A 53 -2.82 -10.66 -2.08
CA SER A 53 -2.84 -12.12 -1.99
C SER A 53 -3.44 -12.59 -0.66
N LEU A 54 -3.10 -11.94 0.44
CA LEU A 54 -3.68 -12.25 1.76
C LEU A 54 -5.16 -11.91 1.82
N LEU A 55 -5.59 -10.79 1.24
CA LEU A 55 -6.99 -10.43 1.24
C LEU A 55 -7.82 -11.45 0.45
N ALA A 56 -7.30 -11.90 -0.69
CA ALA A 56 -7.92 -12.98 -1.46
C ALA A 56 -7.98 -14.28 -0.64
N GLU A 57 -6.88 -14.70 -0.01
CA GLU A 57 -6.84 -15.89 0.85
C GLU A 57 -7.88 -15.80 1.98
N LEU A 58 -7.88 -14.69 2.75
CA LEU A 58 -8.81 -14.47 3.86
C LEU A 58 -10.28 -14.40 3.45
N SER A 59 -10.56 -13.97 2.21
CA SER A 59 -11.93 -13.86 1.68
C SER A 59 -12.54 -15.22 1.34
N TYR A 60 -11.71 -16.23 1.07
CA TYR A 60 -12.17 -17.59 0.76
C TYR A 60 -11.89 -18.59 1.89
N GLU A 61 -11.00 -18.25 2.84
CA GLU A 61 -10.65 -19.11 3.96
C GLU A 61 -11.81 -19.23 4.95
N THR A 62 -12.08 -20.46 5.37
CA THR A 62 -13.15 -20.76 6.33
C THR A 62 -12.62 -20.90 7.75
N HIS A 63 -11.32 -21.18 7.91
CA HIS A 63 -10.68 -21.40 9.20
C HIS A 63 -9.37 -20.61 9.30
N TYR A 64 -9.36 -19.55 10.11
CA TYR A 64 -8.14 -18.76 10.32
C TYR A 64 -7.21 -19.44 11.32
N THR A 65 -6.00 -19.76 10.87
CA THR A 65 -4.96 -20.26 11.76
C THR A 65 -4.28 -19.10 12.51
N PRO A 66 -3.76 -19.31 13.74
CA PRO A 66 -3.00 -18.28 14.46
C PRO A 66 -1.83 -17.73 13.64
N LYS A 67 -1.18 -18.58 12.83
CA LYS A 67 -0.10 -18.19 11.92
C LYS A 67 -0.56 -17.17 10.88
N LEU A 68 -1.74 -17.36 10.30
CA LEU A 68 -2.31 -16.45 9.30
C LEU A 68 -2.68 -15.10 9.93
N ILE A 69 -3.21 -15.12 11.16
CA ILE A 69 -3.50 -13.90 11.92
C ILE A 69 -2.21 -13.11 12.19
N CYS A 70 -1.18 -13.76 12.71
CA CYS A 70 0.12 -13.11 12.93
C CYS A 70 0.68 -12.52 11.62
N TYR A 71 0.56 -13.25 10.52
CA TYR A 71 1.05 -12.79 9.23
C TYR A 71 0.26 -11.58 8.68
N ALA A 72 -1.06 -11.52 8.90
CA ALA A 72 -1.87 -10.35 8.57
C ALA A 72 -1.48 -9.12 9.41
N VAL A 73 -1.23 -9.29 10.70
CA VAL A 73 -0.74 -8.22 11.59
C VAL A 73 0.64 -7.74 11.15
N ASP A 74 1.57 -8.65 10.89
CA ASP A 74 2.92 -8.31 10.40
C ASP A 74 2.86 -7.55 9.06
N ASN A 75 1.94 -7.94 8.16
CA ASN A 75 1.73 -7.25 6.90
C ASN A 75 1.21 -5.82 7.10
N HIS A 76 0.28 -5.62 8.03
CA HIS A 76 -0.23 -4.29 8.39
C HIS A 76 0.88 -3.39 8.97
N CYS A 77 1.63 -3.87 9.97
CA CYS A 77 2.76 -3.15 10.54
C CYS A 77 3.81 -2.80 9.47
N ARG A 78 4.07 -3.72 8.52
CA ARG A 78 4.97 -3.48 7.39
C ARG A 78 4.44 -2.38 6.47
N ALA A 79 3.13 -2.35 6.19
CA ALA A 79 2.51 -1.32 5.37
C ALA A 79 2.68 0.08 5.98
N GLU A 80 2.44 0.22 7.30
CA GLU A 80 2.64 1.47 8.04
C GLU A 80 4.11 1.92 8.00
N ALA A 81 5.05 0.99 8.24
CA ALA A 81 6.47 1.28 8.20
C ALA A 81 6.92 1.79 6.82
N LEU A 82 6.43 1.16 5.74
CA LEU A 82 6.73 1.57 4.37
C LEU A 82 6.11 2.94 4.03
N LEU A 83 4.91 3.24 4.54
CA LEU A 83 4.30 4.56 4.40
C LEU A 83 5.12 5.64 5.12
N SER A 84 5.57 5.37 6.35
CA SER A 84 6.45 6.27 7.11
C SER A 84 7.75 6.57 6.35
N GLN A 85 8.42 5.53 5.82
CA GLN A 85 9.60 5.70 4.98
C GLN A 85 9.31 6.46 3.68
N GLY A 86 8.15 6.20 3.05
CA GLY A 86 7.71 6.91 1.86
C GLY A 86 7.49 8.41 2.12
N ARG A 87 6.89 8.76 3.26
CA ARG A 87 6.67 10.16 3.69
C ARG A 87 7.98 10.92 3.88
N ALA A 88 9.03 10.24 4.32
CA ALA A 88 10.37 10.82 4.48
C ALA A 88 11.12 11.06 3.15
N LEU A 89 10.65 10.50 2.02
CA LEU A 89 11.32 10.71 0.74
C LEU A 89 11.20 12.16 0.25
N PRO A 90 12.25 12.69 -0.42
CA PRO A 90 12.20 14.02 -1.00
C PRO A 90 11.05 14.15 -2.00
N ARG A 91 10.63 15.40 -2.25
CA ARG A 91 9.57 15.74 -3.20
C ARG A 91 10.05 15.61 -4.64
N THR A 92 10.35 14.39 -5.07
CA THR A 92 10.68 14.05 -6.46
C THR A 92 9.50 13.32 -7.10
N PHE A 93 9.51 13.17 -8.43
CA PHE A 93 8.51 12.35 -9.12
C PHE A 93 8.47 10.91 -8.57
N LEU A 94 9.64 10.29 -8.39
CA LEU A 94 9.73 8.94 -7.83
C LEU A 94 9.29 8.91 -6.37
N GLY A 95 9.63 9.92 -5.57
CA GLY A 95 9.15 10.03 -4.18
C GLY A 95 7.63 10.16 -4.10
N ALA A 96 7.00 10.93 -4.99
CA ALA A 96 5.55 11.04 -5.07
C ALA A 96 4.90 9.70 -5.44
N ARG A 97 5.46 8.97 -6.41
CA ARG A 97 4.98 7.63 -6.77
C ARG A 97 5.09 6.63 -5.62
N VAL A 98 6.20 6.65 -4.87
CA VAL A 98 6.38 5.78 -3.70
C VAL A 98 5.35 6.10 -2.63
N ARG A 99 5.15 7.39 -2.30
CA ARG A 99 4.14 7.81 -1.32
C ARG A 99 2.73 7.38 -1.71
N SER A 100 2.35 7.59 -2.97
CA SER A 100 1.04 7.16 -3.47
C SER A 100 0.87 5.65 -3.32
N ALA A 101 1.83 4.85 -3.79
CA ALA A 101 1.74 3.40 -3.69
C ALA A 101 1.75 2.90 -2.23
N ALA A 102 2.47 3.58 -1.34
CA ALA A 102 2.51 3.21 0.07
C ALA A 102 1.21 3.58 0.80
N LEU A 103 0.60 4.71 0.46
CA LEU A 103 -0.75 5.08 0.93
C LEU A 103 -1.79 4.07 0.46
N ASP A 104 -1.76 3.69 -0.83
CA ASP A 104 -2.68 2.69 -1.37
C ASP A 104 -2.52 1.32 -0.68
N ASN A 105 -1.29 0.91 -0.36
CA ASN A 105 -1.06 -0.34 0.35
C ASN A 105 -1.53 -0.26 1.81
N GLU A 106 -1.25 0.85 2.48
CA GLU A 106 -1.64 1.06 3.88
C GLU A 106 -3.14 1.25 4.04
N SER A 107 -3.87 1.77 3.04
CA SER A 107 -5.34 1.83 3.12
C SER A 107 -6.01 0.46 3.04
N VAL A 108 -5.39 -0.51 2.34
CA VAL A 108 -5.95 -1.86 2.16
C VAL A 108 -5.52 -2.82 3.27
N ALA A 109 -4.33 -2.64 3.85
CA ALA A 109 -3.81 -3.56 4.86
C ALA A 109 -4.70 -3.72 6.13
N PRO A 110 -5.36 -2.66 6.66
CA PRO A 110 -6.33 -2.76 7.74
C PRO A 110 -7.54 -3.64 7.40
N GLU A 111 -7.97 -3.64 6.13
CA GLU A 111 -9.13 -4.45 5.69
C GLU A 111 -8.92 -5.94 5.98
N LEU A 112 -7.67 -6.43 5.94
CA LEU A 112 -7.31 -7.81 6.32
C LEU A 112 -7.72 -8.10 7.77
N LEU A 113 -7.41 -7.18 8.68
CA LEU A 113 -7.69 -7.32 10.10
C LEU A 113 -9.18 -7.17 10.38
N GLU A 114 -9.87 -6.29 9.64
CA GLU A 114 -11.32 -6.13 9.71
C GLU A 114 -12.06 -7.39 9.29
N VAL A 115 -11.64 -8.04 8.20
CA VAL A 115 -12.22 -9.32 7.76
C VAL A 115 -12.05 -10.39 8.83
N ILE A 116 -10.85 -10.54 9.40
CA ILE A 116 -10.58 -11.51 10.48
C ILE A 116 -11.47 -11.21 11.70
N ALA A 117 -11.51 -9.96 12.16
CA ALA A 117 -12.27 -9.55 13.33
C ALA A 117 -13.78 -9.77 13.12
N HIS A 118 -14.29 -9.42 11.94
CA HIS A 118 -15.69 -9.58 11.61
C HIS A 118 -16.11 -11.06 11.55
N THR A 119 -15.27 -11.93 10.98
CA THR A 119 -15.57 -13.37 10.96
C THR A 119 -15.47 -13.99 12.35
N ALA A 120 -14.50 -13.58 13.18
CA ALA A 120 -14.42 -14.01 14.58
C ALA A 120 -15.67 -13.61 15.38
N ASN A 121 -16.18 -12.38 15.18
CA ASN A 121 -17.40 -11.90 15.83
C ASN A 121 -18.68 -12.62 15.37
N ARG A 122 -18.69 -13.19 14.15
CA ARG A 122 -19.82 -13.95 13.59
C ARG A 122 -19.85 -15.43 13.97
N ALA A 123 -18.81 -15.94 14.62
CA ALA A 123 -18.73 -17.31 15.09
C ALA A 123 -18.82 -17.38 16.63
N PRO A 124 -20.01 -17.17 17.23
CA PRO A 124 -20.18 -17.22 18.69
C PRO A 124 -20.02 -18.62 19.28
N GLU A 125 -19.95 -19.68 18.47
CA GLU A 125 -19.79 -21.07 18.93
C GLU A 125 -18.35 -21.44 19.34
N LEU A 126 -17.41 -20.49 19.23
CA LEU A 126 -15.99 -20.66 19.60
C LEU A 126 -15.56 -19.83 20.84
N ASN A 127 -16.50 -19.12 21.50
CA ASN A 127 -16.26 -18.37 22.74
C ASN A 127 -16.79 -19.11 23.98
#